data_AF-A0ABD3XKF4-F1
#
_entry.id   AF-A0ABD3XKF4-F1
#
_cell.length_a   1.000
_cell.length_b   1.000
_cell.length_c   1.000
_cell.angle_alpha   90.00
_cell.angle_beta   90.00
_cell.angle_gamma   90.00
#
_symmetry.space_group_name_H-M   'P 1'
#
loop_
_entity.id
_entity.type
_entity.pdbx_description
1 polymer ?
#
loop_
_entity_poly.entity_id
_entity_poly.type
_entity_poly.pdbx_seq_one_letter_code
_entity_poly.pdbx_strand_id
1 'polypeptide(L)'
;MWEIINKIMYGTVETVAESKLKNVILTTHLPPAMLPVEMFQKNCKILFLVRDSRDVSVSLFHRFKGCKIENYNGPWDNFLMFEYIEHWKLFLQQKPDIPLLVVHYEDLKKRVSDFLKILLEASTVQAIDANVDFHEEMKKNIFKDEQFSIFRKGIVGDWENHFTDAQSEAFNVRFQERMNKSRFLSIYA
;
A
#
# COMPACT_ATOMS: atom_id res chain seq x y z
N MET A 1 16.56 3.68 -11.74
CA MET A 1 15.45 3.90 -10.80
C MET A 1 14.27 3.00 -11.13
N TRP A 2 13.69 3.06 -12.33
CA TRP A 2 12.58 2.19 -12.77
C TRP A 2 12.89 0.68 -12.72
N GLU A 3 14.05 0.24 -13.20
CA GLU A 3 14.44 -1.18 -13.19
C GLU A 3 14.71 -1.75 -11.78
N ILE A 4 15.07 -0.91 -10.82
CA ILE A 4 15.41 -1.34 -9.45
C ILE A 4 14.14 -1.45 -8.59
N ILE A 5 13.19 -0.51 -8.78
CA ILE A 5 11.81 -0.64 -8.29
C ILE A 5 11.18 -1.95 -8.78
N ASN A 6 11.44 -2.33 -10.04
CA ASN A 6 10.94 -3.59 -10.59
C ASN A 6 11.42 -4.83 -9.83
N LYS A 7 12.68 -4.84 -9.40
CA LYS A 7 13.28 -6.03 -8.78
C LYS A 7 12.89 -6.23 -7.32
N ILE A 8 12.66 -5.13 -6.59
CA ILE A 8 12.24 -5.15 -5.17
C ILE A 8 10.75 -5.45 -5.02
N MET A 9 9.92 -5.08 -6.00
CA MET A 9 8.46 -5.16 -5.88
C MET A 9 7.81 -6.40 -6.53
N TYR A 10 8.49 -7.10 -7.44
CA TYR A 10 7.83 -8.01 -8.41
C TYR A 10 8.31 -9.47 -8.44
N GLY A 11 8.95 -9.96 -7.37
CA GLY A 11 9.53 -11.31 -7.32
C GLY A 11 8.57 -12.50 -7.12
N THR A 12 7.25 -12.33 -7.10
CA THR A 12 6.32 -13.34 -6.53
C THR A 12 5.23 -13.88 -7.47
N VAL A 13 5.14 -13.45 -8.74
CA VAL A 13 3.97 -13.83 -9.57
C VAL A 13 4.14 -15.19 -10.27
N GLU A 14 5.36 -15.58 -10.66
CA GLU A 14 5.57 -16.76 -11.51
C GLU A 14 5.42 -18.11 -10.78
N THR A 15 5.75 -18.18 -9.48
CA THR A 15 5.79 -19.44 -8.72
C THR A 15 4.44 -19.99 -8.26
N VAL A 16 3.35 -19.24 -8.39
CA VAL A 16 2.02 -19.64 -7.87
C VAL A 16 1.15 -20.33 -8.91
N ALA A 17 1.36 -20.05 -10.20
CA ALA A 17 0.54 -20.58 -11.29
C ALA A 17 0.58 -22.13 -11.38
N GLU A 18 1.63 -22.77 -10.85
CA GLU A 18 1.84 -24.23 -10.90
C GLU A 18 1.36 -24.97 -9.63
N SER A 19 0.90 -24.25 -8.60
CA SER A 19 0.56 -24.86 -7.32
C SER A 19 -0.89 -25.42 -7.27
N LYS A 20 -1.10 -26.61 -6.70
CA LYS A 20 -2.43 -27.21 -6.45
C LYS A 20 -3.14 -26.62 -5.21
N LEU A 21 -2.67 -25.49 -4.70
CA LEU A 21 -3.17 -24.91 -3.46
C LEU A 21 -4.56 -24.30 -3.68
N LYS A 22 -5.52 -24.69 -2.83
CA LYS A 22 -6.82 -24.02 -2.76
C LYS A 22 -6.66 -22.77 -1.91
N ASN A 23 -7.00 -21.60 -2.47
CA ASN A 23 -6.92 -20.28 -1.84
C ASN A 23 -5.50 -19.76 -1.61
N VAL A 24 -4.82 -19.34 -2.67
CA VAL A 24 -3.51 -18.67 -2.58
C VAL A 24 -3.69 -17.17 -2.40
N ILE A 25 -2.99 -16.59 -1.43
CA ILE A 25 -2.85 -15.14 -1.26
C ILE A 25 -1.62 -14.69 -2.05
N LEU A 26 -1.83 -13.77 -2.98
CA LEU A 26 -0.78 -13.12 -3.76
C LEU A 26 -0.66 -11.67 -3.32
N THR A 27 0.55 -11.23 -3.04
CA THR A 27 0.86 -9.83 -2.76
C THR A 27 1.71 -9.27 -3.89
N THR A 28 1.39 -8.04 -4.30
CA THR A 28 2.09 -7.34 -5.37
C THR A 28 1.86 -5.85 -5.25
N HIS A 29 2.83 -5.08 -5.72
CA HIS A 29 2.69 -3.64 -5.90
C HIS A 29 2.56 -3.25 -7.39
N LEU A 30 2.38 -4.24 -8.28
CA LEU A 30 2.26 -3.99 -9.71
C LEU A 30 1.03 -3.13 -10.02
N PRO A 31 1.14 -2.18 -10.96
CA PRO A 31 -0.04 -1.54 -11.50
C PRO A 31 -0.91 -2.59 -12.23
N PRO A 32 -2.23 -2.38 -12.30
CA PRO A 32 -3.16 -3.36 -12.87
C PRO A 32 -2.86 -3.74 -14.32
N ALA A 33 -2.24 -2.83 -15.10
CA ALA A 33 -1.83 -3.11 -16.48
C ALA A 33 -0.68 -4.14 -16.60
N MET A 34 0.03 -4.43 -15.52
CA MET A 34 1.12 -5.42 -15.47
C MET A 34 0.71 -6.70 -14.75
N LEU A 35 -0.53 -6.79 -14.24
CA LEU A 35 -1.04 -8.01 -13.62
C LEU A 35 -1.47 -9.02 -14.69
N PRO A 36 -1.34 -10.34 -14.43
CA PRO A 36 -1.87 -11.36 -15.32
C PRO A 36 -3.36 -11.13 -15.62
N VAL A 37 -3.70 -11.08 -16.91
CA VAL A 37 -5.08 -10.83 -17.36
C VAL A 37 -6.05 -11.89 -16.83
N GLU A 38 -5.55 -13.11 -16.63
CA GLU A 38 -6.28 -14.25 -16.08
C GLU A 38 -6.84 -13.97 -14.69
N MET A 39 -6.18 -13.14 -13.88
CA MET A 39 -6.69 -12.75 -12.55
C MET A 39 -8.03 -12.03 -12.67
N PHE A 40 -8.16 -11.16 -13.66
CA PHE A 40 -9.41 -10.43 -13.90
C PHE A 40 -10.46 -11.31 -14.57
N GLN A 41 -10.07 -12.16 -15.53
CA GLN A 41 -10.99 -13.08 -16.21
C GLN A 41 -11.60 -14.12 -15.25
N LYS A 42 -10.82 -14.58 -14.27
CA LYS A 42 -11.26 -15.55 -13.26
C LYS A 42 -11.94 -14.90 -12.04
N ASN A 43 -12.21 -13.59 -12.09
CA ASN A 43 -12.83 -12.84 -10.99
C ASN A 43 -12.11 -13.06 -9.64
N CYS A 44 -10.78 -13.04 -9.65
CA CYS A 44 -10.01 -13.07 -8.42
C CYS A 44 -10.45 -11.92 -7.50
N LYS A 45 -10.61 -12.20 -6.21
CA LYS A 45 -10.89 -11.18 -5.20
C LYS A 45 -9.63 -10.35 -4.98
N ILE A 46 -9.76 -9.03 -5.05
CA ILE A 46 -8.64 -8.10 -4.91
C ILE A 46 -8.89 -7.26 -3.66
N LEU A 47 -7.89 -7.22 -2.76
CA LEU A 47 -7.84 -6.27 -1.66
C LEU A 47 -6.78 -5.22 -2.02
N PHE A 48 -7.20 -3.98 -2.19
CA PHE A 48 -6.31 -2.87 -2.50
C PHE A 48 -6.17 -1.95 -1.30
N LEU A 49 -4.99 -2.00 -0.67
CA LEU A 49 -4.64 -1.13 0.44
C LEU A 49 -4.21 0.22 -0.11
N VAL A 50 -4.86 1.27 0.36
CA VAL A 50 -4.52 2.66 0.04
C VAL A 50 -4.16 3.41 1.31
N ARG A 51 -3.27 4.37 1.18
CA ARG A 51 -2.80 5.22 2.28
C ARG A 51 -2.67 6.65 1.76
N ASP A 52 -2.78 7.62 2.66
CA ASP A 52 -2.37 9.00 2.37
C ASP A 52 -0.99 9.00 1.68
N SER A 53 -0.97 9.50 0.45
CA SER A 53 0.16 9.44 -0.47
C SER A 53 1.31 10.34 -0.03
N ARG A 54 1.05 11.35 0.81
CA ARG A 54 2.11 12.13 1.47
C ARG A 54 2.86 11.25 2.45
N ASP A 55 2.11 10.48 3.23
CA ASP A 55 2.63 9.51 4.20
C ASP A 55 3.33 8.31 3.51
N VAL A 56 2.83 7.89 2.34
CA VAL A 56 3.51 6.93 1.45
C VAL A 56 4.85 7.50 0.98
N SER A 57 4.87 8.76 0.52
CA SER A 57 6.08 9.44 0.04
C SER A 57 7.17 9.47 1.12
N VAL A 58 6.82 9.83 2.36
CA VAL A 58 7.72 9.78 3.53
C VAL A 58 8.21 8.37 3.79
N SER A 59 7.30 7.40 3.83
CA SER A 59 7.65 6.01 4.12
C SER A 59 8.60 5.45 3.06
N LEU A 60 8.38 5.78 1.79
CA LEU A 60 9.17 5.33 0.66
C LEU A 60 10.55 5.99 0.67
N PHE A 61 10.64 7.30 0.86
CA PHE A 61 11.91 8.01 1.00
C PHE A 61 12.81 7.40 2.08
N HIS A 62 12.26 7.15 3.27
CA HIS A 62 13.01 6.51 4.35
C HIS A 62 13.36 5.05 4.06
N ARG A 63 12.51 4.33 3.32
CA ARG A 63 12.85 2.98 2.85
C ARG A 63 14.06 3.02 1.92
N PHE A 64 14.09 3.92 0.94
CA PHE A 64 15.23 4.04 0.02
C PHE A 64 16.49 4.56 0.72
N LYS A 65 16.37 5.57 1.60
CA LYS A 65 17.51 6.09 2.38
C LYS A 65 18.09 5.06 3.35
N GLY A 66 17.24 4.20 3.94
CA GLY A 66 17.66 3.15 4.87
C GLY A 66 18.14 1.86 4.20
N CYS A 67 17.71 1.60 2.95
CA CYS A 67 18.17 0.46 2.17
C CYS A 67 19.56 0.73 1.58
N LYS A 68 20.60 0.03 2.07
CA LYS A 68 21.95 0.05 1.47
C LYS A 68 22.01 -0.44 0.00
N ILE A 69 20.90 -0.99 -0.52
CA ILE A 69 20.77 -1.42 -1.92
C ILE A 69 20.73 -0.21 -2.86
N GLU A 70 20.30 0.97 -2.38
CA GLU A 70 20.10 2.15 -3.22
C GLU A 70 20.53 3.43 -2.51
N ASN A 71 21.75 3.88 -2.81
CA ASN A 71 22.23 5.21 -2.42
C ASN A 71 21.49 6.30 -3.21
N TYR A 72 20.21 6.56 -2.88
CA TYR A 72 19.50 7.71 -3.42
C TYR A 72 20.00 9.00 -2.77
N ASN A 73 20.58 9.90 -3.57
CA ASN A 73 21.08 11.21 -3.16
C ASN A 73 20.32 12.38 -3.80
N GLY A 74 19.17 12.13 -4.43
CA GLY A 74 18.37 13.19 -5.06
C GLY A 74 17.53 14.00 -4.06
N PRO A 75 16.84 15.06 -4.53
CA PRO A 75 15.97 15.87 -3.69
C PRO A 75 14.73 15.11 -3.24
N TRP A 76 14.20 15.50 -2.07
CA TRP A 76 12.97 14.99 -1.48
C TRP A 76 11.76 15.12 -2.42
N ASP A 77 11.70 16.19 -3.20
CA ASP A 77 10.57 16.51 -4.09
C ASP A 77 10.29 15.45 -5.17
N ASN A 78 11.26 14.60 -5.49
CA ASN A 78 11.09 13.52 -6.46
C ASN A 78 10.31 12.31 -5.90
N PHE A 79 10.04 12.26 -4.60
CA PHE A 79 9.34 11.14 -3.94
C PHE A 79 7.85 11.36 -3.73
N LEU A 80 7.26 12.43 -4.27
CA LEU A 80 5.82 12.65 -4.23
C LEU A 80 5.11 11.58 -5.06
N MET A 81 4.67 10.51 -4.39
CA MET A 81 4.13 9.30 -5.01
C MET A 81 2.62 9.21 -4.79
N PHE A 82 1.84 9.44 -5.83
CA PHE A 82 0.38 9.17 -5.82
C PHE A 82 -0.07 8.43 -7.10
N GLU A 83 0.82 8.27 -8.08
CA GLU A 83 0.59 7.63 -9.38
C GLU A 83 0.08 6.18 -9.24
N TYR A 84 0.42 5.50 -8.14
CA TYR A 84 -0.07 4.14 -7.88
C TYR A 84 -1.60 4.08 -7.75
N ILE A 85 -2.24 5.09 -7.15
CA ILE A 85 -3.71 5.15 -7.03
C ILE A 85 -4.32 5.56 -8.38
N GLU A 86 -3.65 6.43 -9.12
CA GLU A 86 -4.08 6.89 -10.44
C GLU A 86 -4.19 5.72 -11.44
N HIS A 87 -3.23 4.79 -11.44
CA HIS A 87 -3.30 3.58 -12.27
C HIS A 87 -4.56 2.74 -11.97
N TRP A 88 -4.89 2.57 -10.69
CA TRP A 88 -6.12 1.86 -10.29
C TRP A 88 -7.38 2.66 -10.64
N LYS A 89 -7.37 3.99 -10.53
CA LYS A 89 -8.48 4.85 -10.95
C LYS A 89 -8.80 4.62 -12.43
N LEU A 90 -7.80 4.74 -13.29
CA LEU A 90 -7.96 4.61 -14.74
C LEU A 90 -8.41 3.19 -15.11
N PHE A 91 -7.86 2.17 -14.45
CA PHE A 91 -8.27 0.78 -14.68
C PHE A 91 -9.74 0.54 -14.32
N LEU A 92 -10.20 1.07 -13.18
CA LEU A 92 -11.59 0.92 -12.74
C LEU A 92 -12.59 1.67 -13.60
N GLN A 93 -12.18 2.74 -14.29
CA GLN A 93 -13.04 3.39 -15.30
C GLN A 93 -13.34 2.46 -16.48
N GLN A 94 -12.41 1.56 -16.81
CA GLN A 94 -12.57 0.57 -17.89
C GLN A 94 -13.20 -0.74 -17.40
N LYS A 95 -13.02 -1.07 -16.13
CA LYS A 95 -13.44 -2.33 -15.51
C LYS A 95 -14.11 -2.06 -14.15
N PRO A 96 -15.32 -1.46 -14.13
CA PRO A 96 -15.96 -1.04 -12.88
C PRO A 96 -16.38 -2.21 -11.98
N ASP A 97 -16.67 -3.37 -12.55
CA ASP A 97 -17.27 -4.51 -11.86
C ASP A 97 -16.27 -5.51 -11.28
N ILE A 98 -14.97 -5.18 -11.27
CA ILE A 98 -13.98 -6.11 -10.68
C ILE A 98 -14.23 -6.28 -9.17
N PRO A 99 -14.07 -7.50 -8.61
CA PRO A 99 -14.24 -7.77 -7.19
C PRO A 99 -13.12 -7.11 -6.33
N LEU A 100 -13.19 -5.77 -6.17
CA LEU A 100 -12.22 -4.97 -5.43
C LEU A 100 -12.78 -4.50 -4.08
N LEU A 101 -12.10 -4.90 -3.00
CA LEU A 101 -12.24 -4.27 -1.69
C LEU A 101 -11.11 -3.25 -1.51
N VAL A 102 -11.47 -1.98 -1.33
CA VAL A 102 -10.52 -0.93 -0.98
C VAL A 102 -10.45 -0.84 0.54
N VAL A 103 -9.24 -0.90 1.09
CA VAL A 103 -8.97 -0.74 2.52
C VAL A 103 -8.05 0.45 2.71
N HIS A 104 -8.33 1.30 3.69
CA HIS A 104 -7.49 2.45 4.00
C HIS A 104 -6.53 2.08 5.13
N TYR A 105 -5.26 2.44 5.00
CA TYR A 105 -4.24 2.21 6.03
C TYR A 105 -4.61 2.90 7.34
N GLU A 106 -5.24 4.07 7.25
CA GLU A 106 -5.71 4.87 8.36
C GLU A 106 -6.78 4.13 9.17
N ASP A 107 -7.61 3.32 8.50
CA ASP A 107 -8.61 2.48 9.15
C ASP A 107 -8.00 1.25 9.83
N LEU A 108 -6.80 0.83 9.44
CA LEU A 108 -6.08 -0.26 10.13
C LEU A 108 -5.67 0.12 11.56
N LYS A 109 -5.79 1.41 11.93
CA LYS A 109 -5.64 1.87 13.32
C LYS A 109 -6.89 1.64 14.16
N LYS A 110 -8.00 1.27 13.54
CA LYS A 110 -9.24 0.83 14.19
C LYS A 110 -9.21 -0.70 14.30
N ARG A 111 -10.19 -1.29 15.00
CA ARG A 111 -10.29 -2.75 15.11
C ARG A 111 -10.57 -3.37 13.75
N VAL A 112 -10.01 -4.56 13.52
CA VAL A 112 -10.14 -5.27 12.23
C VAL A 112 -11.61 -5.54 11.85
N SER A 113 -12.46 -5.84 12.83
CA SER A 113 -13.91 -6.00 12.63
C SER A 113 -14.57 -4.75 12.04
N ASP A 114 -14.10 -3.58 12.42
CA ASP A 114 -14.80 -2.32 12.17
C ASP A 114 -14.64 -1.88 10.71
N PHE A 115 -13.44 -2.03 10.14
CA PHE A 115 -13.18 -1.62 8.75
C PHE A 115 -13.46 -2.72 7.72
N LEU A 116 -13.34 -4.01 8.09
CA LEU A 116 -13.71 -5.12 7.20
C LEU A 116 -15.23 -5.37 7.16
N LYS A 117 -16.00 -4.81 8.10
CA LYS A 117 -17.46 -4.98 8.20
C LYS A 117 -17.87 -6.46 8.26
N ILE A 118 -17.05 -7.27 8.92
CA ILE A 118 -17.31 -8.69 9.15
C ILE A 118 -17.68 -8.93 10.60
N LEU A 119 -18.67 -9.80 10.81
CA LEU A 119 -19.00 -10.28 12.15
C LEU A 119 -18.00 -11.36 12.54
N LEU A 120 -17.23 -11.07 13.58
CA LEU A 120 -16.28 -12.01 14.19
C LEU A 120 -16.61 -12.17 15.66
N GLU A 121 -16.31 -13.35 16.20
CA GLU A 121 -16.36 -13.55 17.64
C GLU A 121 -15.35 -12.64 18.35
N ALA A 122 -15.71 -12.14 19.53
CA ALA A 122 -14.86 -11.22 20.29
C ALA A 122 -13.46 -11.81 20.58
N SER A 123 -13.40 -13.11 20.86
CA SER A 123 -12.15 -13.87 21.04
C SER A 123 -11.25 -13.83 19.79
N THR A 124 -11.85 -13.94 18.61
CA THR A 124 -11.14 -13.89 17.32
C THR A 124 -10.62 -12.49 17.05
N VAL A 125 -11.43 -11.45 17.30
CA VAL A 125 -11.00 -10.05 17.16
C VAL A 125 -9.82 -9.76 18.08
N GLN A 126 -9.91 -10.16 19.35
CA GLN A 126 -8.82 -9.99 20.32
C GLN A 126 -7.54 -10.71 19.89
N ALA A 127 -7.65 -11.94 19.39
CA ALA A 127 -6.49 -12.68 18.89
C ALA A 127 -5.86 -11.99 17.67
N ILE A 128 -6.66 -11.48 16.74
CA ILE A 128 -6.15 -10.73 15.58
C ILE A 128 -5.47 -9.45 16.05
N ASP A 129 -6.14 -8.62 16.85
CA ASP A 129 -5.62 -7.34 17.36
C ASP A 129 -4.27 -7.52 18.07
N ALA A 130 -4.13 -8.59 18.87
CA ALA A 130 -2.87 -8.92 19.53
C ALA A 130 -1.75 -9.24 18.53
N ASN A 131 -2.03 -10.01 17.47
CA ASN A 131 -1.02 -10.43 16.48
C ASN A 131 -0.65 -9.33 15.48
N VAL A 132 -1.53 -8.36 15.25
CA VAL A 132 -1.27 -7.24 14.32
C VAL A 132 -0.77 -5.99 15.02
N ASP A 133 -0.47 -6.06 16.32
CA ASP A 133 0.12 -4.94 17.03
C ASP A 133 1.50 -4.59 16.44
N PHE A 134 1.63 -3.34 16.00
CA PHE A 134 2.80 -2.88 15.30
C PHE A 134 4.07 -2.87 16.16
N HIS A 135 3.94 -2.52 17.44
CA HIS A 135 5.05 -2.34 18.36
C HIS A 135 5.40 -3.63 19.09
N GLU A 136 4.36 -4.35 19.52
CA GLU A 136 4.50 -5.54 20.35
C GLU A 136 4.69 -6.82 19.55
N GLU A 137 4.14 -6.97 18.35
CA GLU A 137 4.27 -8.23 17.61
C GLU A 137 4.98 -8.06 16.27
N MET A 138 4.45 -7.19 15.39
CA MET A 138 4.97 -7.09 14.01
C MET A 138 6.45 -6.69 13.96
N LYS A 139 6.88 -5.75 14.81
CA LYS A 139 8.29 -5.34 14.91
C LYS A 139 9.22 -6.40 15.49
N LYS A 140 8.71 -7.37 16.25
CA LYS A 140 9.51 -8.48 16.81
C LYS A 140 9.71 -9.60 15.78
N ASN A 141 8.74 -9.81 14.89
CA ASN A 141 8.72 -10.89 13.90
C ASN A 141 9.47 -10.59 12.58
N ILE A 142 10.44 -9.66 12.59
CA ILE A 142 11.23 -9.35 11.39
C ILE A 142 12.33 -10.42 11.24
N PHE A 143 12.60 -10.83 10.00
CA PHE A 143 13.90 -11.38 9.62
C PHE A 143 14.98 -10.44 10.16
N LYS A 144 15.71 -10.85 11.20
CA LYS A 144 16.83 -10.09 11.80
C LYS A 144 18.02 -10.07 10.85
N ASP A 145 17.82 -9.56 9.64
CA ASP A 145 18.90 -9.04 8.84
C ASP A 145 19.11 -7.61 9.33
N GLU A 146 20.16 -7.41 10.13
CA GLU A 146 20.51 -6.14 10.80
C GLU A 146 20.64 -4.95 9.82
N GLN A 147 20.61 -5.21 8.51
CA GLN A 147 20.72 -4.21 7.45
C GLN A 147 19.38 -3.66 6.95
N PHE A 148 18.23 -4.29 7.24
CA PHE A 148 16.95 -3.93 6.61
C PHE A 148 15.74 -4.01 7.56
N SER A 149 15.38 -2.90 8.21
CA SER A 149 14.06 -2.80 8.86
C SER A 149 13.02 -2.25 7.87
N ILE A 150 12.03 -3.08 7.52
CA ILE A 150 10.86 -2.63 6.75
C ILE A 150 9.90 -1.79 7.60
N PHE A 151 9.93 -1.94 8.93
CA PHE A 151 9.06 -1.19 9.85
C PHE A 151 9.76 0.05 10.38
N ARG A 152 9.11 1.21 10.22
CA ARG A 152 9.62 2.52 10.63
C ARG A 152 8.86 3.05 11.85
N LYS A 153 7.83 3.88 11.62
CA LYS A 153 7.01 4.50 12.68
C LYS A 153 5.65 3.84 12.86
N GLY A 154 5.02 3.40 11.77
CA GLY A 154 3.67 2.81 11.83
C GLY A 154 2.61 3.77 12.34
N ILE A 155 2.71 5.06 12.02
CA ILE A 155 1.74 6.10 12.40
C ILE A 155 1.12 6.72 11.14
N VAL A 156 -0.02 7.37 11.33
CA VAL A 156 -0.71 8.18 10.31
C VAL A 156 -0.34 9.64 10.52
N GLY A 157 -0.12 10.39 9.45
CA GLY A 157 0.13 11.84 9.50
C GLY A 157 1.58 12.22 9.78
N ASP A 158 2.54 11.29 9.63
CA ASP A 158 3.95 11.63 9.82
C ASP A 158 4.42 12.68 8.81
N TRP A 159 3.78 12.74 7.65
CA TRP A 159 4.04 13.71 6.57
C TRP A 159 4.03 15.17 7.00
N GLU A 160 3.26 15.56 8.01
CA GLU A 160 3.26 16.94 8.53
C GLU A 160 4.63 17.38 9.05
N ASN A 161 5.48 16.43 9.44
CA ASN A 161 6.83 16.72 9.92
C ASN A 161 7.87 16.84 8.78
N HIS A 162 7.51 16.54 7.54
CA HIS A 162 8.43 16.49 6.39
C HIS A 162 8.03 17.43 5.26
N PHE A 163 6.74 17.72 5.12
CA PHE A 163 6.23 18.61 4.10
C PHE A 163 6.26 20.06 4.59
N THR A 164 6.77 20.94 3.75
CA THR A 164 6.49 22.39 3.85
C THR A 164 5.05 22.68 3.43
N ASP A 165 4.50 23.80 3.87
CA ASP A 165 3.16 24.24 3.48
C ASP A 165 2.99 24.32 1.95
N ALA A 166 4.02 24.82 1.25
CA ALA A 166 4.01 24.91 -0.21
C ALA A 166 3.97 23.53 -0.89
N GLN A 167 4.70 22.54 -0.36
CA GLN A 167 4.65 21.17 -0.88
C GLN A 167 3.30 20.50 -0.59
N SER A 168 2.74 20.72 0.60
CA SER A 168 1.41 20.20 0.98
C SER A 168 0.32 20.77 0.06
N GLU A 169 0.34 22.08 -0.18
CA GLU A 169 -0.61 22.75 -1.08
C GLU A 169 -0.49 22.27 -2.52
N ALA A 170 0.74 22.23 -3.06
CA ALA A 170 0.99 21.73 -4.41
C ALA A 170 0.56 20.26 -4.57
N PHE A 171 0.77 19.44 -3.54
CA PHE A 171 0.30 18.07 -3.50
C PHE A 171 -1.23 18.01 -3.55
N ASN A 172 -1.91 18.79 -2.71
CA ASN A 172 -3.38 18.79 -2.63
C ASN A 172 -4.02 19.19 -3.96
N VAL A 173 -3.53 20.27 -4.60
CA VAL A 173 -4.03 20.71 -5.91
C VAL A 173 -3.90 19.59 -6.94
N ARG A 174 -2.70 19.01 -7.08
CA ARG A 174 -2.45 17.95 -8.06
C ARG A 174 -3.25 16.67 -7.77
N PHE A 175 -3.38 16.32 -6.49
CA PHE A 175 -4.18 15.16 -6.07
C PHE A 175 -5.65 15.36 -6.42
N GLN A 176 -6.23 16.52 -6.09
CA GLN A 176 -7.63 16.85 -6.39
C GLN A 176 -7.90 16.81 -7.90
N GLU A 177 -7.05 17.43 -8.71
CA GLU A 177 -7.16 17.41 -10.17
C GLU A 177 -7.16 15.98 -10.73
N ARG A 178 -6.19 15.16 -10.32
CA ARG A 178 -6.01 13.82 -10.86
C ARG A 178 -6.96 12.79 -10.30
N MET A 179 -7.44 12.96 -9.08
CA MET A 179 -8.34 11.99 -8.42
C MET A 179 -9.80 12.43 -8.44
N ASN A 180 -10.12 13.56 -9.06
CA ASN A 180 -11.49 14.01 -9.25
C ASN A 180 -12.40 12.90 -9.80
N LYS A 181 -13.64 12.84 -9.29
CA LYS A 181 -14.67 11.84 -9.64
C LYS A 181 -14.25 10.37 -9.46
N SER A 182 -13.20 10.12 -8.66
CA SER A 182 -12.79 8.78 -8.28
C SER A 182 -13.39 8.38 -6.94
N ARG A 183 -13.69 7.09 -6.76
CA ARG A 183 -13.99 6.54 -5.43
C ARG A 183 -12.80 6.60 -4.46
N PHE A 184 -11.61 6.91 -4.97
CA PHE A 184 -10.40 7.15 -4.18
C PHE A 184 -10.27 8.61 -3.71
N LEU A 185 -11.18 9.51 -4.10
CA LEU A 185 -11.10 10.91 -3.68
C LEU A 185 -11.43 11.08 -2.19
N SER A 186 -12.31 10.24 -1.64
CA SER A 186 -12.67 10.23 -0.21
C SER A 186 -11.53 9.75 0.71
N ILE A 187 -10.36 9.43 0.16
CA ILE A 187 -9.16 9.07 0.95
C ILE A 187 -8.63 10.29 1.73
N TYR A 188 -8.99 11.51 1.33
CA TYR A 188 -8.46 12.77 1.89
C TYR A 188 -9.55 13.77 2.31
N ALA A 189 -10.81 13.33 2.39
CA ALA A 189 -11.95 14.17 2.78
C ALA A 189 -12.20 14.11 4.29
#